data_AF-A0AAU4IEL1-F1
#
_entry.id   AF-A0AAU4IEL1-F1
#
_cell.length_a   1.000
_cell.length_b   1.000
_cell.length_c   1.000
_cell.angle_alpha   90.00
_cell.angle_beta   90.00
_cell.angle_gamma   90.00
#
_symmetry.space_group_name_H-M   'P 1'
#
loop_
_entity.id
_entity.type
_entity.pdbx_description
1 polymer ?
#
loop_
_entity_poly.entity_id
_entity_poly.type
_entity_poly.pdbx_seq_one_letter_code
_entity_poly.pdbx_strand_id
1 'polypeptide(L)'
;MRSIRVASVALLSTAAFAIAAPIASANDGGTTPNVTSFGFTVSPSTVAPGGTVTLNATGCQEPLVKVSSGIFDAVELNEGKPATAKVDPDAKPGAQYEVTFDCKGEKGTTTLTVAGHSTGTGTGTTTPSKGVKAGLGGGAAGLNGTEIAAGSALLAGALGGGVFLMRRRAGDNA
;
A
#
# COMPACT_ATOMS: atom_id res chain seq x y z
N MET A 1 40.19 36.76 -44.94
CA MET A 1 39.34 37.88 -44.52
C MET A 1 38.09 37.31 -43.87
N ARG A 2 37.75 37.81 -42.67
CA ARG A 2 36.48 37.63 -41.92
C ARG A 2 36.08 36.20 -41.54
N SER A 3 35.54 35.88 -40.37
CA SER A 3 35.43 36.45 -39.01
C SER A 3 34.44 35.50 -38.30
N ILE A 4 34.77 35.05 -37.08
CA ILE A 4 33.94 35.00 -35.84
C ILE A 4 32.49 34.50 -36.05
N ARG A 5 32.00 33.47 -35.35
CA ARG A 5 31.45 33.63 -33.98
C ARG A 5 31.58 32.37 -33.13
N VAL A 6 32.37 32.52 -32.07
CA VAL A 6 32.29 31.76 -30.82
C VAL A 6 30.89 31.99 -30.24
N ALA A 7 30.15 30.90 -29.99
CA ALA A 7 28.99 30.91 -29.13
C ALA A 7 29.18 29.81 -28.09
N SER A 8 29.87 30.16 -27.01
CA SER A 8 30.00 29.34 -25.80
C SER A 8 28.62 29.26 -25.14
N VAL A 9 27.96 28.11 -25.25
CA VAL A 9 26.73 27.83 -24.51
C VAL A 9 27.14 27.27 -23.15
N ALA A 10 27.15 28.13 -22.14
CA ALA A 10 27.26 27.72 -20.75
C ALA A 10 25.95 27.03 -20.32
N LEU A 11 25.95 25.70 -20.26
CA LEU A 11 24.85 24.93 -19.68
C LEU A 11 24.98 24.95 -18.15
N LEU A 12 24.28 25.91 -17.52
CA LEU A 12 23.98 25.90 -16.09
C LEU A 12 22.80 24.95 -15.85
N SER A 13 23.07 23.72 -15.45
CA SER A 13 22.05 22.80 -14.91
C SER A 13 22.39 22.47 -13.46
N THR A 14 21.91 23.32 -12.55
CA THR A 14 21.85 23.04 -11.11
C THR A 14 20.84 21.94 -10.86
N ALA A 15 21.30 20.69 -10.71
CA ALA A 15 20.48 19.60 -10.23
C ALA A 15 20.33 19.73 -8.70
N ALA A 16 19.32 20.48 -8.25
CA ALA A 16 18.85 20.39 -6.88
C ALA A 16 18.14 19.04 -6.72
N PHE A 17 18.86 18.01 -6.28
CA PHE A 17 18.25 16.79 -5.78
C PHE A 17 17.53 17.14 -4.47
N ALA A 18 16.26 17.51 -4.59
CA ALA A 18 15.37 17.57 -3.46
C ALA A 18 15.30 16.17 -2.85
N ILE A 19 15.89 16.02 -1.67
CA ILE A 19 15.75 14.84 -0.83
C ILE A 19 14.27 14.81 -0.44
N ALA A 20 13.48 14.07 -1.19
CA ALA A 20 12.14 13.68 -0.78
C ALA A 20 12.33 12.77 0.42
N ALA A 21 12.32 13.35 1.63
CA ALA A 21 12.13 12.59 2.84
C ALA A 21 10.81 11.84 2.67
N PRO A 22 10.79 10.50 2.71
CA PRO A 22 9.53 9.79 2.76
C PRO A 22 8.81 10.30 4.01
N ILE A 23 7.68 10.96 3.79
CA ILE A 23 6.73 11.24 4.85
C ILE A 23 6.36 9.86 5.37
N ALA A 24 6.91 9.51 6.53
CA ALA A 24 6.47 8.35 7.28
C ALA A 24 5.04 8.67 7.69
N SER A 25 4.09 8.35 6.83
CA SER A 25 2.71 8.19 7.21
C SER A 25 2.73 7.03 8.20
N ALA A 26 2.77 7.37 9.49
CA ALA A 26 2.28 6.51 10.54
C ALA A 26 0.81 6.27 10.22
N ASN A 27 0.58 5.27 9.37
CA ASN A 27 -0.73 4.79 9.05
C ASN A 27 -1.16 4.02 10.29
N ASP A 28 -1.66 4.75 11.28
CA ASP A 28 -2.44 4.20 12.38
C ASP A 28 -3.60 3.46 11.73
N GLY A 29 -3.41 2.14 11.57
CA GLY A 29 -4.30 1.27 10.82
C GLY A 29 -5.72 1.49 11.28
N GLY A 30 -6.54 1.99 10.36
CA GLY A 30 -7.86 2.56 10.58
C GLY A 30 -8.73 1.71 11.50
N THR A 31 -8.71 2.07 12.78
CA THR A 31 -9.68 1.63 13.76
C THR A 31 -10.28 2.91 14.32
N THR A 32 -11.56 3.13 14.11
CA THR A 32 -12.31 4.18 14.82
C THR A 32 -11.99 4.06 16.30
N PRO A 33 -11.47 5.09 16.98
CA PRO A 33 -11.11 4.99 18.38
C PRO A 33 -12.39 4.77 19.18
N ASN A 34 -12.66 3.52 19.55
CA ASN A 34 -13.66 3.22 20.55
C ASN A 34 -13.03 3.63 21.90
N VAL A 35 -13.44 4.80 22.38
CA VAL A 35 -12.85 5.46 23.55
C VAL A 35 -13.35 4.76 24.81
N THR A 36 -12.57 3.77 25.27
CA THR A 36 -12.75 3.13 26.58
C THR A 36 -11.69 3.62 27.56
N SER A 37 -11.93 3.38 28.85
CA SER A 37 -11.02 3.68 29.96
C SER A 37 -9.74 2.83 29.91
N PHE A 38 -9.73 1.76 29.12
CA PHE A 38 -8.60 0.89 28.85
C PHE A 38 -8.24 0.89 27.36
N GLY A 39 -6.98 0.61 27.02
CA GLY A 39 -6.51 0.44 25.65
C GLY A 39 -6.52 -1.02 25.23
N PHE A 40 -6.71 -1.27 23.95
CA PHE A 40 -6.65 -2.62 23.37
C PHE A 40 -6.07 -2.56 21.96
N THR A 41 -5.29 -3.57 21.59
CA THR A 41 -4.68 -3.68 20.27
C THR A 41 -4.73 -5.11 19.75
N VAL A 42 -4.87 -5.22 18.43
CA VAL A 42 -4.84 -6.48 17.68
C VAL A 42 -3.76 -6.36 16.61
N SER A 43 -2.82 -7.29 16.59
CA SER A 43 -1.72 -7.30 15.61
C SER A 43 -1.48 -8.70 15.05
N PRO A 44 -1.46 -8.87 13.71
CA PRO A 44 -1.78 -7.87 12.68
C PRO A 44 -3.30 -7.61 12.57
N SER A 45 -3.70 -6.45 12.03
CA SER A 45 -5.12 -6.13 11.73
C SER A 45 -5.65 -6.85 10.50
N THR A 46 -4.77 -7.49 9.72
CA THR A 46 -5.13 -8.34 8.58
C THR A 46 -4.39 -9.66 8.68
N VAL A 47 -5.12 -10.78 8.62
CA VAL A 47 -4.57 -12.12 8.84
C VAL A 47 -5.20 -13.13 7.88
N ALA A 48 -4.42 -14.09 7.38
CA ALA A 48 -4.95 -15.16 6.55
C ALA A 48 -5.83 -16.12 7.37
N PRO A 49 -6.80 -16.83 6.75
CA PRO A 49 -7.52 -17.91 7.41
C PRO A 49 -6.54 -18.92 8.02
N GLY A 50 -6.78 -19.35 9.27
CA GLY A 50 -5.87 -20.24 10.00
C GLY A 50 -4.63 -19.57 10.59
N GLY A 51 -4.44 -18.26 10.38
CA GLY A 51 -3.32 -17.49 10.92
C GLY A 51 -3.44 -17.17 12.40
N THR A 52 -2.38 -16.61 12.97
CA THR A 52 -2.32 -16.25 14.39
C THR A 52 -2.31 -14.74 14.55
N VAL A 53 -3.15 -14.25 15.46
CA VAL A 53 -3.18 -12.84 15.88
C VAL A 53 -2.71 -12.71 17.33
N THR A 54 -2.10 -11.58 17.64
CA THR A 54 -1.71 -11.19 18.99
C THR A 54 -2.69 -10.15 19.50
N LEU A 55 -3.28 -10.43 20.65
CA LEU A 55 -4.27 -9.62 21.35
C LEU A 55 -3.58 -9.02 22.58
N ASN A 56 -3.73 -7.71 22.78
CA ASN A 56 -3.19 -7.03 23.95
C ASN A 56 -4.22 -6.05 24.52
N ALA A 57 -4.23 -5.93 25.84
CA ALA A 57 -5.07 -4.99 26.58
C ALA A 57 -4.25 -4.30 27.66
N THR A 58 -4.34 -2.98 27.73
CA THR A 58 -3.58 -2.12 28.67
C THR A 58 -4.53 -1.22 29.45
N GLY A 59 -4.21 -0.92 30.70
CA GLY A 59 -5.02 0.01 31.51
C GLY A 59 -6.34 -0.57 32.06
N CYS A 60 -6.64 -1.86 31.82
CA CYS A 60 -7.66 -2.56 32.58
C CYS A 60 -7.13 -2.85 33.98
N GLN A 61 -7.80 -2.36 35.03
CA GLN A 61 -7.41 -2.57 36.44
C GLN A 61 -7.69 -4.00 36.92
N GLU A 62 -8.38 -4.79 36.12
CA GLU A 62 -8.74 -6.16 36.43
C GLU A 62 -7.69 -7.14 35.92
N PRO A 63 -7.47 -8.25 36.65
CA PRO A 63 -6.51 -9.26 36.23
C PRO A 63 -7.00 -10.04 35.01
N LEU A 64 -8.29 -9.96 34.65
CA LEU A 64 -8.90 -10.77 33.61
C LEU A 64 -9.62 -9.88 32.57
N VAL A 65 -9.21 -10.01 31.30
CA VAL A 65 -9.90 -9.40 30.15
C VAL A 65 -10.36 -10.51 29.22
N LYS A 66 -11.66 -10.54 28.91
CA LYS A 66 -12.23 -11.52 27.97
C LYS A 66 -12.22 -10.95 26.57
N VAL A 67 -11.65 -11.70 25.62
CA VAL A 67 -11.62 -11.31 24.22
C VAL A 67 -12.39 -12.32 23.42
N SER A 68 -13.33 -11.83 22.60
CA SER A 68 -14.21 -12.68 21.80
C SER A 68 -14.34 -12.13 20.39
N SER A 69 -14.51 -13.02 19.43
CA SER A 69 -14.81 -12.69 18.04
C SER A 69 -15.59 -13.82 17.39
N GLY A 70 -16.19 -13.56 16.23
CA GLY A 70 -16.89 -14.58 15.44
C GLY A 70 -15.97 -15.51 14.65
N ILE A 71 -14.65 -15.33 14.72
CA ILE A 71 -13.65 -16.05 13.91
C ILE A 71 -12.50 -16.65 14.73
N PHE A 72 -12.56 -16.61 16.04
CA PHE A 72 -11.61 -17.30 16.90
C PHE A 72 -12.25 -17.60 18.25
N ASP A 73 -11.72 -18.60 18.95
CA ASP A 73 -12.19 -18.98 20.27
C ASP A 73 -11.96 -17.87 21.30
N ALA A 74 -12.88 -17.69 22.24
CA ALA A 74 -12.73 -16.67 23.27
C ALA A 74 -11.45 -16.90 24.09
N VAL A 75 -10.62 -15.86 24.22
CA VAL A 75 -9.34 -15.89 24.94
C VAL A 75 -9.40 -14.98 26.14
N GLU A 76 -8.81 -15.43 27.24
CA GLU A 76 -8.68 -14.66 28.46
C GLU A 76 -7.25 -14.11 28.59
N LEU A 77 -7.12 -12.79 28.62
CA LEU A 77 -5.85 -12.12 28.89
C LEU A 77 -5.72 -11.95 30.40
N ASN A 78 -4.63 -12.49 30.94
CA ASN A 78 -4.32 -12.41 32.36
C ASN A 78 -3.25 -11.35 32.62
N GLU A 79 -3.47 -10.50 33.61
CA GLU A 79 -2.49 -9.54 34.14
C GLU A 79 -1.91 -8.58 33.07
N GLY A 80 -2.70 -8.20 32.06
CA GLY A 80 -2.25 -7.33 30.97
C GLY A 80 -1.15 -7.96 30.08
N LYS A 81 -1.00 -9.29 30.12
CA LYS A 81 -0.09 -10.00 29.22
C LYS A 81 -0.76 -10.18 27.85
N PRO A 82 0.00 -10.06 26.76
CA PRO A 82 -0.52 -10.36 25.43
C PRO A 82 -0.83 -11.85 25.31
N ALA A 83 -1.93 -12.17 24.63
CA ALA A 83 -2.31 -13.52 24.30
C ALA A 83 -2.39 -13.71 22.78
N THR A 84 -2.23 -14.94 22.31
CA THR A 84 -2.39 -15.27 20.90
C THR A 84 -3.71 -16.00 20.68
N ALA A 85 -4.39 -15.67 19.59
CA ALA A 85 -5.59 -16.36 19.13
C ALA A 85 -5.37 -16.87 17.71
N LYS A 86 -5.90 -18.04 17.42
CA LYS A 86 -5.87 -18.63 16.08
C LYS A 86 -7.17 -18.31 15.37
N VAL A 87 -7.07 -17.72 14.20
CA VAL A 87 -8.23 -17.44 13.34
C VAL A 87 -8.70 -18.73 12.71
N ASP A 88 -10.02 -18.90 12.66
CA ASP A 88 -10.68 -20.05 12.06
C ASP A 88 -10.25 -20.19 10.59
N PRO A 89 -9.81 -21.39 10.15
CA PRO A 89 -9.45 -21.64 8.76
C PRO A 89 -10.62 -21.48 7.78
N ASP A 90 -11.86 -21.60 8.26
CA ASP A 90 -13.09 -21.46 7.48
C ASP A 90 -13.65 -20.02 7.52
N ALA A 91 -12.92 -19.08 8.16
CA ALA A 91 -13.30 -17.67 8.18
C ALA A 91 -13.38 -17.09 6.76
N LYS A 92 -14.42 -16.30 6.49
CA LYS A 92 -14.72 -15.78 5.14
C LYS A 92 -13.58 -14.86 4.66
N PRO A 93 -12.86 -15.22 3.60
CA PRO A 93 -11.78 -14.37 3.09
C PRO A 93 -12.32 -13.02 2.59
N GLY A 94 -11.62 -11.93 2.92
CA GLY A 94 -12.00 -10.57 2.56
C GLY A 94 -13.12 -9.96 3.42
N ALA A 95 -13.60 -10.66 4.45
CA ALA A 95 -14.55 -10.12 5.41
C ALA A 95 -13.84 -9.46 6.60
N GLN A 96 -14.53 -8.51 7.22
CA GLN A 96 -14.12 -7.89 8.47
C GLN A 96 -14.95 -8.46 9.61
N TYR A 97 -14.29 -8.72 10.72
CA TYR A 97 -14.89 -9.28 11.92
C TYR A 97 -14.60 -8.37 13.09
N GLU A 98 -15.60 -8.18 13.94
CA GLU A 98 -15.45 -7.43 15.16
C GLU A 98 -14.79 -8.30 16.25
N VAL A 99 -13.83 -7.72 16.94
CA VAL A 99 -13.17 -8.28 18.11
C VAL A 99 -13.59 -7.45 19.29
N THR A 100 -14.23 -8.07 20.26
CA THR A 100 -14.70 -7.43 21.49
C THR A 100 -13.80 -7.80 22.65
N PHE A 101 -13.25 -6.77 23.31
CA PHE A 101 -12.52 -6.85 24.57
C PHE A 101 -13.48 -6.44 25.70
N ASP A 102 -13.68 -7.31 26.68
CA ASP A 102 -14.51 -7.07 27.86
C ASP A 102 -13.63 -7.04 29.11
N CYS A 103 -13.54 -5.86 29.72
CA CYS A 103 -12.91 -5.61 31.01
C CYS A 103 -14.02 -5.35 32.04
N LYS A 104 -14.47 -6.39 32.74
CA LYS A 104 -15.51 -6.31 33.80
C LYS A 104 -16.78 -5.55 33.37
N GLY A 105 -17.23 -5.81 32.14
CA GLY A 105 -18.43 -5.21 31.56
C GLY A 105 -18.20 -3.95 30.74
N GLU A 106 -17.02 -3.33 30.81
CA GLU A 106 -16.63 -2.29 29.86
C GLU A 106 -16.12 -2.96 28.56
N LYS A 107 -16.76 -2.62 27.43
CA LYS A 107 -16.51 -3.28 26.15
C LYS A 107 -15.84 -2.36 25.15
N GLY A 108 -14.64 -2.74 24.76
CA GLY A 108 -13.87 -2.16 23.65
C GLY A 108 -14.01 -3.02 22.41
N THR A 109 -14.05 -2.42 21.23
CA THR A 109 -14.25 -3.14 19.97
C THR A 109 -13.28 -2.66 18.91
N THR A 110 -12.75 -3.60 18.13
CA THR A 110 -11.82 -3.35 17.03
C THR A 110 -12.09 -4.31 15.89
N THR A 111 -11.74 -3.91 14.67
CA THR A 111 -11.99 -4.69 13.46
C THR A 111 -10.76 -5.50 13.07
N LEU A 112 -10.93 -6.80 12.87
CA LEU A 112 -9.94 -7.71 12.31
C LEU A 112 -10.36 -8.10 10.89
N THR A 113 -9.49 -7.89 9.91
CA THR A 113 -9.74 -8.24 8.52
C THR A 113 -9.16 -9.61 8.21
N VAL A 114 -9.96 -10.50 7.63
CA VAL A 114 -9.45 -11.77 7.09
C VAL A 114 -8.95 -11.51 5.68
N ALA A 115 -7.67 -11.80 5.43
CA ALA A 115 -7.06 -11.62 4.14
C ALA A 115 -7.84 -12.39 3.07
N GLY A 116 -8.26 -11.68 2.01
CA GLY A 116 -8.85 -12.29 0.85
C GLY A 116 -7.81 -13.04 0.01
N HIS A 117 -8.26 -13.98 -0.82
CA HIS A 117 -7.46 -14.47 -1.93
C HIS A 117 -7.29 -13.34 -2.95
N SER A 118 -6.28 -12.51 -2.77
CA SER A 118 -5.91 -11.52 -3.77
C SER A 118 -5.29 -12.23 -4.98
N THR A 119 -6.10 -12.51 -6.01
CA THR A 119 -5.58 -12.79 -7.36
C THR A 119 -5.11 -11.52 -8.08
N GLY A 120 -4.91 -10.42 -7.34
CA GLY A 120 -4.46 -9.13 -7.87
C GLY A 120 -3.87 -8.27 -6.76
N THR A 121 -2.64 -7.85 -7.00
CA THR A 121 -1.87 -6.75 -6.40
C THR A 121 -2.55 -5.99 -5.23
N GLY A 122 -2.21 -6.36 -4.00
CA GLY A 122 -2.60 -5.63 -2.80
C GLY A 122 -1.50 -5.73 -1.74
N THR A 123 -0.94 -4.59 -1.37
CA THR A 123 0.08 -4.39 -0.33
C THR A 123 -0.42 -4.87 1.04
N GLY A 124 -0.03 -6.07 1.43
CA GLY A 124 -0.12 -6.56 2.80
C GLY A 124 1.25 -7.07 3.22
N THR A 125 1.83 -6.46 4.25
CA THR A 125 3.09 -6.86 4.90
C THR A 125 2.94 -8.25 5.52
N THR A 126 3.05 -9.28 4.67
CA THR A 126 3.34 -10.64 5.09
C THR A 126 4.85 -10.79 4.99
N THR A 127 5.55 -10.99 6.11
CA THR A 127 6.94 -11.42 6.09
C THR A 127 7.02 -12.72 5.27
N PRO A 128 7.62 -12.73 4.07
CA PRO A 128 7.61 -13.93 3.24
C PRO A 128 8.72 -14.85 3.74
N SER A 129 8.36 -15.91 4.48
CA SER A 129 9.30 -16.93 4.97
C SER A 129 9.72 -17.95 3.89
N LYS A 130 9.62 -17.58 2.62
CA LYS A 130 10.10 -18.37 1.48
C LYS A 130 10.72 -17.41 0.46
N GLY A 131 11.95 -17.74 0.02
CA GLY A 131 12.70 -16.93 -0.95
C GLY A 131 11.88 -16.62 -2.18
N VAL A 132 11.74 -15.33 -2.49
CA VAL A 132 11.10 -14.87 -3.72
C VAL A 132 11.99 -15.23 -4.90
N LYS A 133 11.48 -16.01 -5.85
CA LYS A 133 11.98 -15.96 -7.23
C LYS A 133 11.76 -14.53 -7.73
N ALA A 134 12.75 -13.67 -7.51
CA ALA A 134 12.84 -12.36 -8.15
C ALA A 134 13.16 -12.59 -9.63
N GLY A 135 12.10 -12.83 -10.40
CA GLY A 135 12.12 -12.91 -11.85
C GLY A 135 10.89 -12.19 -12.39
N LEU A 136 10.72 -10.92 -12.03
CA LEU A 136 9.73 -10.06 -12.65
C LEU A 136 10.36 -9.47 -13.92
N GLY A 137 10.37 -10.28 -14.99
CA GLY A 137 10.40 -9.72 -16.34
C GLY A 137 9.14 -8.89 -16.50
N GLY A 138 9.29 -7.58 -16.73
CA GLY A 138 8.20 -6.62 -16.77
C GLY A 138 7.10 -7.03 -17.77
N GLY A 139 5.99 -7.53 -17.24
CA GLY A 139 4.75 -7.67 -17.99
C GLY A 139 4.07 -6.31 -18.01
N ALA A 140 3.86 -5.76 -19.21
CA ALA A 140 3.15 -4.52 -19.43
C ALA A 140 1.64 -4.71 -19.17
N ALA A 141 1.28 -4.94 -17.90
CA ALA A 141 -0.10 -5.09 -17.47
C ALA A 141 -0.72 -3.70 -17.30
N GLY A 142 -1.22 -3.13 -18.39
CA GLY A 142 -1.98 -1.88 -18.35
C GLY A 142 -2.02 -1.06 -19.62
N LEU A 143 -1.41 -1.50 -20.72
CA LEU A 143 -1.51 -0.77 -21.98
C LEU A 143 -2.87 -1.04 -22.62
N ASN A 144 -3.83 -0.14 -22.39
CA ASN A 144 -5.07 -0.12 -23.15
C ASN A 144 -4.73 0.12 -24.63
N GLY A 145 -5.31 -0.65 -25.56
CA GLY A 145 -5.01 -0.50 -27.00
C GLY A 145 -5.25 0.93 -27.51
N THR A 146 -6.17 1.65 -26.86
CA THR A 146 -6.43 3.08 -27.11
C THR A 146 -5.27 3.99 -26.71
N GLU A 147 -4.56 3.69 -25.62
CA GLU A 147 -3.43 4.48 -25.13
C GLU A 147 -2.18 4.26 -26.00
N ILE A 148 -1.95 3.03 -26.47
CA ILE A 148 -0.90 2.72 -27.45
C ILE A 148 -1.19 3.43 -28.78
N ALA A 149 -2.45 3.41 -29.23
CA ALA A 149 -2.87 4.11 -30.45
C ALA A 149 -2.68 5.63 -30.32
N ALA A 150 -3.01 6.22 -29.17
CA ALA A 150 -2.82 7.64 -28.92
C ALA A 150 -1.33 8.03 -28.90
N GLY A 151 -0.48 7.24 -28.22
CA GLY A 151 0.96 7.49 -28.17
C GLY A 151 1.64 7.39 -29.54
N SER A 152 1.26 6.38 -30.33
CA SER A 152 1.81 6.19 -31.69
C SER A 152 1.35 7.29 -32.66
N ALA A 153 0.11 7.76 -32.57
CA ALA A 153 -0.39 8.87 -33.38
C ALA A 153 0.36 10.19 -33.11
N LEU A 154 0.69 10.48 -31.84
CA LEU A 154 1.46 11.67 -31.48
C LEU A 154 2.87 11.65 -32.07
N LEU A 155 3.56 10.51 -32.00
CA LEU A 155 4.91 10.37 -32.58
C LEU A 155 4.89 10.51 -34.11
N ALA A 156 3.93 9.86 -34.78
CA ALA A 156 3.76 9.99 -36.23
C ALA A 156 3.43 11.43 -36.66
N GLY A 157 2.58 12.12 -35.90
CA GLY A 157 2.23 13.52 -36.14
C GLY A 157 3.43 14.46 -35.99
N ALA A 158 4.26 14.28 -34.96
CA ALA A 158 5.44 15.11 -34.73
C ALA A 158 6.49 14.94 -35.86
N LEU A 159 6.76 13.70 -36.26
CA LEU A 159 7.70 13.41 -37.34
C LEU A 159 7.17 13.88 -38.71
N GLY A 160 5.91 13.59 -39.01
CA GLY A 160 5.25 14.01 -40.25
C GLY A 160 5.15 15.53 -40.37
N GLY A 161 4.73 16.22 -39.30
CA GLY A 161 4.64 17.68 -39.26
C GLY A 161 5.99 18.37 -39.41
N GLY A 162 7.03 17.84 -38.75
CA GLY A 162 8.40 18.35 -38.90
C GLY A 162 8.90 18.26 -40.35
N VAL A 163 8.74 17.10 -41.00
CA VAL A 163 9.14 16.91 -42.41
C VAL A 163 8.31 17.78 -43.36
N PHE A 164 7.00 17.92 -43.12
CA PHE A 164 6.12 18.76 -43.93
C PHE A 164 6.54 20.23 -43.87
N LEU A 165 6.82 20.76 -42.67
CA LEU A 165 7.30 22.14 -42.51
C LEU A 165 8.68 22.34 -43.14
N MET A 166 9.59 21.37 -43.03
CA MET A 166 10.89 21.43 -43.71
C MET A 166 10.74 21.45 -45.23
N ARG A 167 9.86 20.61 -45.80
CA ARG A 167 9.58 20.61 -47.26
C ARG A 167 8.93 21.91 -47.72
N ARG A 168 7.97 22.44 -46.96
CA ARG A 168 7.36 23.74 -47.27
C ARG A 168 8.41 24.85 -47.30
N ARG A 169 9.30 24.89 -46.30
CA ARG A 169 10.37 25.90 -46.23
C ARG A 169 11.42 25.73 -47.32
N ALA A 170 11.63 24.52 -47.83
CA ALA A 170 12.52 24.27 -48.97
C ALA A 170 11.89 24.69 -50.32
N GLY A 171 10.55 24.65 -50.43
CA GLY A 171 9.83 25.15 -51.61
C GLY A 171 9.75 26.68 -51.70
N ASP A 172 9.83 27.38 -50.57
CA ASP A 172 9.84 28.86 -50.51
C ASP A 172 11.24 29.47 -50.72
N ASN A 173 12.30 28.65 -50.87
CA ASN A 173 13.69 29.07 -51.09
C ASN A 173 14.24 28.65 -52.48
N ALA A 174 13.37 28.29 -53.42
CA ALA A 174 13.71 28.02 -54.82
C ALA A 174 13.20 29.14 -55.72
#